data_AF-A0A812HDL1-F1
#
_entry.id   AF-A0A812HDL1-F1
#
_cell.length_a   1.000
_cell.length_b   1.000
_cell.length_c   1.000
_cell.angle_alpha   90.00
_cell.angle_beta   90.00
_cell.angle_gamma   90.00
#
_symmetry.space_group_name_H-M   'P 1'
#
loop_
_entity.id
_entity.type
_entity.pdbx_description
1 polymer ?
#
loop_
_entity_poly.entity_id
_entity_poly.type
_entity_poly.pdbx_seq_one_letter_code
_entity_poly.pdbx_strand_id
1 'polypeptide(L)'
;MASLKAGGLSGTSRLARDIGLLYPDLCSVDSLRSGQIGFIVVGAKDIRSFRVGETVWQEGGEKSGEPFPGFKKAHPMVYAGIFPEAVSDGEKLETAMQRLLLTDASVEAPWNLSWCQVLGSGLH
;
A
#
# COMPACT_ATOMS: atom_id res chain seq x y z
N MET A 1 -2.95 23.67 6.28
CA MET A 1 -2.23 22.37 6.26
C MET A 1 -2.70 21.56 7.44
N ALA A 2 -3.45 20.48 7.19
CA ALA A 2 -3.94 19.61 8.26
C ALA A 2 -2.96 18.46 8.48
N SER A 3 -2.59 18.21 9.74
CA SER A 3 -1.88 16.99 10.11
C SER A 3 -2.88 15.84 10.18
N LEU A 4 -2.64 14.79 9.41
CA LEU A 4 -3.49 13.60 9.38
C LEU A 4 -2.78 12.47 10.12
N LYS A 5 -3.51 11.82 11.02
CA LYS A 5 -3.09 10.60 11.68
C LYS A 5 -3.87 9.44 11.07
N ALA A 6 -3.15 8.49 10.48
CA ALA A 6 -3.73 7.18 10.20
C ALA A 6 -3.73 6.39 11.51
N GLY A 7 -4.85 5.78 11.88
CA GLY A 7 -4.81 4.85 13.02
C GLY A 7 -5.55 3.55 12.80
N GLY A 8 -5.34 3.00 11.59
CA GLY A 8 -4.98 1.60 11.52
C GLY A 8 -3.62 1.33 12.18
N LEU A 9 -3.26 0.05 12.25
CA LEU A 9 -2.12 -0.57 12.97
C LEU A 9 -0.76 0.17 12.97
N SER A 10 -0.53 1.18 12.11
CA SER A 10 0.74 1.92 12.04
C SER A 10 0.83 3.20 12.88
N GLY A 11 -0.30 3.75 13.37
CA GLY A 11 -0.34 4.91 14.29
C GLY A 11 0.46 6.15 13.86
N THR A 12 0.78 6.27 12.56
CA THR A 12 1.77 7.23 12.05
C THR A 12 1.10 8.56 11.68
N SER A 13 1.61 9.67 12.21
CA SER A 13 1.20 11.04 11.87
C SER A 13 1.95 11.53 10.63
N ARG A 14 1.23 12.13 9.68
CA ARG A 14 1.79 12.71 8.44
C ARG A 14 1.04 13.97 8.02
N LEU A 15 1.76 14.91 7.41
CA LEU A 15 1.18 16.14 6.88
C LEU A 15 0.50 15.88 5.53
N ALA A 16 -0.78 16.27 5.42
CA ALA A 16 -1.49 16.32 4.15
C ALA A 16 -1.00 17.53 3.34
N ARG A 17 -0.57 17.27 2.10
CA ARG A 17 -0.12 18.33 1.18
C ARG A 17 -1.27 18.88 0.36
N ASP A 18 -2.12 17.99 -0.13
CA ASP A 18 -3.28 18.34 -0.94
C ASP A 18 -4.43 17.37 -0.69
N ILE A 19 -5.64 17.85 -0.88
CA ILE A 19 -6.88 17.07 -0.78
C ILE A 19 -7.81 17.52 -1.90
N GLY A 20 -8.56 16.58 -2.46
CA GLY A 20 -9.34 16.87 -3.65
C GLY A 20 -10.46 15.89 -3.89
N LEU A 21 -11.34 16.26 -4.83
CA LEU A 21 -12.38 15.40 -5.38
C LEU A 21 -11.95 14.95 -6.78
N LEU A 22 -12.52 13.84 -7.23
CA LEU A 22 -12.37 13.37 -8.61
C LEU A 22 -13.65 13.67 -9.39
N TYR A 23 -13.63 14.65 -10.30
CA TYR A 23 -14.79 14.93 -11.16
C TYR A 23 -14.46 15.81 -12.39
N PRO A 24 -14.44 15.27 -13.62
CA PRO A 24 -13.79 14.01 -14.02
C PRO A 24 -12.26 14.05 -13.83
N ASP A 25 -11.68 15.25 -13.74
CA ASP A 25 -10.27 15.50 -13.44
C ASP A 25 -10.05 15.66 -11.93
N LEU A 26 -8.77 15.68 -11.51
CA LEU A 26 -8.39 15.92 -10.13
C LEU A 26 -8.60 17.39 -9.78
N CYS A 27 -9.55 17.68 -8.89
CA CYS A 27 -9.84 19.03 -8.42
C CYS A 27 -9.47 19.16 -6.93
N SER A 28 -8.44 19.94 -6.62
CA SER A 28 -8.07 20.27 -5.24
C SER A 28 -9.18 21.10 -4.58
N VAL A 29 -9.53 20.76 -3.34
CA VAL A 29 -10.57 21.44 -2.55
C VAL A 29 -10.04 21.75 -1.14
N ASP A 30 -10.62 22.74 -0.47
CA ASP A 30 -10.15 23.13 0.88
C ASP A 30 -10.49 22.10 1.97
N SER A 31 -11.55 21.30 1.77
CA SER A 31 -11.98 20.28 2.74
C SER A 31 -12.82 19.18 2.10
N LEU A 32 -12.65 17.94 2.60
CA LEU A 32 -13.54 16.82 2.30
C LEU A 32 -14.59 16.69 3.39
N ARG A 33 -15.87 16.62 2.99
CA ARG A 33 -17.03 16.45 3.87
C ARG A 33 -17.46 14.98 3.90
N SER A 34 -18.23 14.62 4.93
CA SER A 34 -18.82 13.29 5.07
C SER A 34 -19.62 12.91 3.82
N GLY A 35 -19.43 11.69 3.32
CA GLY A 35 -20.09 11.17 2.12
C GLY A 35 -19.42 11.53 0.80
N GLN A 36 -18.34 12.32 0.81
CA GLN A 36 -17.58 12.62 -0.40
C GLN A 36 -16.48 11.59 -0.65
N ILE A 37 -16.25 11.29 -1.93
CA ILE A 37 -15.17 10.42 -2.40
C ILE A 37 -14.13 11.31 -3.06
N GLY A 38 -12.87 11.14 -2.65
CA GLY A 38 -11.78 12.01 -3.09
C GLY A 38 -10.41 11.38 -2.87
N PHE A 39 -9.38 12.21 -2.95
CA PHE A 39 -8.00 11.81 -2.75
C PHE A 39 -7.32 12.69 -1.69
N ILE A 40 -6.28 12.12 -1.09
CA ILE A 40 -5.42 12.80 -0.13
C ILE A 40 -3.98 12.57 -0.56
N VAL A 41 -3.24 13.64 -0.82
CA VAL A 41 -1.82 13.58 -1.17
C VAL A 41 -1.00 13.76 0.10
N VAL A 42 -0.21 12.74 0.42
CA VAL A 42 0.69 12.72 1.57
C VAL A 42 2.12 12.52 1.09
N GLY A 43 3.08 13.20 1.70
CA GLY A 43 4.51 13.05 1.39
C GLY A 43 5.13 11.75 1.93
N ALA A 44 4.52 10.59 1.64
CA ALA A 44 5.00 9.31 2.11
C ALA A 44 6.12 8.75 1.22
N LYS A 45 7.20 8.26 1.84
CA LYS A 45 8.33 7.65 1.11
C LYS A 45 8.08 6.19 0.74
N ASP A 46 7.27 5.47 1.53
CA ASP A 46 6.93 4.06 1.29
C ASP A 46 5.42 3.90 1.18
N ILE A 47 4.94 3.44 0.02
CA ILE A 47 3.52 3.20 -0.23
C ILE A 47 2.96 2.07 0.64
N ARG A 48 3.81 1.11 1.06
CA ARG A 48 3.43 -0.03 1.91
C ARG A 48 3.01 0.37 3.32
N SER A 49 3.30 1.60 3.71
CA SER A 49 2.84 2.16 4.98
C SER A 49 1.36 2.52 5.00
N PHE A 50 0.73 2.62 3.82
CA PHE A 50 -0.71 2.73 3.69
C PHE A 50 -1.28 1.39 3.28
N ARG A 51 -2.24 0.89 4.04
CA ARG A 51 -3.01 -0.29 3.64
C ARG A 51 -4.37 0.17 3.14
N VAL A 52 -4.85 -0.50 2.09
CA VAL A 52 -6.25 -0.39 1.65
C VAL A 52 -7.12 -0.64 2.88
N GLY A 53 -8.17 0.16 3.08
CA GLY A 53 -9.12 0.03 4.19
C GLY A 53 -8.67 0.54 5.56
N GLU A 54 -7.52 1.21 5.66
CA GLU A 54 -7.18 1.98 6.87
C GLU A 54 -8.13 3.17 7.07
N THR A 55 -8.31 3.56 8.33
CA THR A 55 -9.04 4.77 8.71
C THR A 55 -8.05 5.91 8.97
N VAL A 56 -8.26 7.04 8.30
CA VAL A 56 -7.47 8.26 8.46
C VAL A 56 -8.32 9.33 9.15
N TRP A 57 -7.75 10.02 10.12
CA TRP A 57 -8.40 11.14 10.81
C TRP A 57 -7.44 12.31 10.97
N GLN A 58 -7.98 13.46 11.32
CA GLN A 58 -7.17 14.64 11.64
C GLN A 58 -6.55 14.48 13.04
N GLU A 59 -5.26 14.81 13.16
CA GLU A 59 -4.55 14.80 14.44
C GLU A 59 -5.20 15.81 15.41
N GLY A 60 -5.62 15.33 16.59
CA GLY A 60 -6.34 16.14 17.58
C GLY A 60 -7.86 16.27 17.37
N GLY A 61 -8.46 15.55 16.40
CA GLY A 61 -9.91 15.53 16.20
C GLY A 61 -10.68 14.59 17.16
N GLU A 62 -11.97 14.86 17.36
CA GLU A 62 -12.88 14.11 18.26
C GLU A 62 -12.93 12.59 18.00
N LYS A 63 -12.71 12.15 16.75
CA LYS A 63 -12.72 10.73 16.34
C LYS A 63 -11.34 10.06 16.37
N SER A 64 -10.45 10.55 17.23
CA SER A 64 -9.17 9.91 17.52
C SER A 64 -9.38 8.73 18.47
N GLY A 65 -9.56 7.51 17.97
CA GLY A 65 -9.53 6.37 18.90
C GLY A 65 -9.75 5.00 18.32
N GLU A 66 -10.68 4.85 17.37
CA GLU A 66 -11.09 3.52 16.93
C GLU A 66 -11.15 3.41 15.40
N PRO A 67 -10.33 2.53 14.79
CA PRO A 67 -10.45 2.22 13.37
C PRO A 67 -11.81 1.57 13.08
N PHE A 68 -12.31 1.74 11.86
CA PHE A 68 -13.62 1.20 11.49
C PHE A 68 -13.67 -0.33 11.70
N PRO A 69 -14.67 -0.85 12.45
CA PRO A 69 -14.74 -2.26 12.78
C PRO A 69 -14.99 -3.10 11.53
N GLY A 70 -14.24 -4.19 11.38
CA GLY A 70 -14.40 -5.14 10.28
C GLY A 70 -13.28 -5.11 9.24
N PHE A 71 -12.37 -4.13 9.28
CA PHE A 71 -11.21 -4.16 8.41
C PHE A 71 -10.12 -5.10 8.93
N LYS A 72 -9.84 -6.17 8.18
CA LYS A 72 -8.79 -7.16 8.49
C LYS A 72 -7.69 -7.07 7.45
N LYS A 73 -6.44 -7.25 7.88
CA LYS A 73 -5.30 -7.39 6.95
C LYS A 73 -5.63 -8.47 5.92
N ALA A 74 -5.38 -8.19 4.63
CA ALA A 74 -5.45 -9.20 3.59
C ALA A 74 -4.48 -10.34 3.95
N HIS A 75 -5.03 -11.54 4.11
CA HIS A 75 -4.24 -12.76 4.32
C HIS A 75 -4.07 -13.43 2.96
N PRO A 76 -2.83 -13.67 2.49
CA PRO A 76 -2.60 -14.42 1.27
C PRO A 76 -3.24 -15.81 1.39
N MET A 77 -4.14 -16.14 0.47
CA MET A 77 -4.86 -17.42 0.47
C MET A 77 -4.23 -18.45 -0.48
N VAL A 78 -3.38 -18.01 -1.40
CA VAL A 78 -2.73 -18.84 -2.42
C VAL A 78 -1.24 -18.47 -2.45
N TYR A 79 -0.40 -19.50 -2.45
CA TYR A 79 1.05 -19.38 -2.58
C TYR A 79 1.47 -20.09 -3.86
N ALA A 80 2.40 -19.49 -4.61
CA ALA A 80 2.93 -20.06 -5.84
C ALA A 80 4.44 -19.80 -5.92
N GLY A 81 5.19 -20.83 -6.33
CA GLY A 81 6.60 -20.70 -6.64
C GLY A 81 6.79 -20.25 -8.10
N ILE A 82 7.51 -19.16 -8.31
CA ILE A 82 7.81 -18.61 -9.65
C ILE A 82 9.29 -18.78 -9.91
N PHE A 83 9.61 -19.52 -10.97
CA PHE A 83 10.97 -19.77 -11.43
C PHE A 83 11.12 -19.26 -12.87
N PRO A 84 12.25 -18.64 -13.23
CA PRO A 84 12.49 -18.23 -14.60
C PRO A 84 12.70 -19.47 -15.48
N GLU A 85 12.34 -19.37 -16.75
CA GLU A 85 12.54 -20.45 -17.73
C GLU A 85 14.03 -20.72 -17.96
N ALA A 86 14.84 -19.66 -18.02
CA ALA A 86 16.29 -19.73 -18.09
C ALA A 86 16.94 -19.19 -16.82
N VAL A 87 17.98 -19.86 -16.32
CA VAL A 87 18.73 -19.45 -15.12
C VAL A 87 19.33 -18.05 -15.25
N SER A 88 19.66 -17.62 -16.47
CA SER A 88 20.16 -16.27 -16.77
C SER A 88 19.14 -15.16 -16.57
N ASP A 89 17.84 -15.46 -16.49
CA ASP A 89 16.77 -14.47 -16.39
C ASP A 89 16.35 -14.17 -14.94
N GLY A 90 17.08 -14.67 -13.94
CA GLY A 90 16.80 -14.41 -12.53
C GLY A 90 16.70 -12.91 -12.19
N GLU A 91 17.62 -12.09 -12.70
CA GLU A 91 17.59 -10.63 -12.48
C GLU A 91 16.36 -9.95 -13.12
N LYS A 92 15.90 -10.46 -14.27
CA LYS A 92 14.71 -9.95 -14.94
C LYS A 92 13.46 -10.26 -14.12
N LEU A 93 13.38 -11.47 -13.56
CA LEU A 93 12.30 -11.87 -12.66
C LEU A 93 12.28 -10.98 -11.41
N GLU A 94 13.43 -10.77 -10.77
CA GLU A 94 13.53 -9.90 -9.59
C GLU A 94 13.04 -8.47 -9.90
N THR A 95 13.51 -7.89 -11.01
CA THR A 95 13.11 -6.55 -11.45
C THR A 95 11.60 -6.48 -11.75
N ALA A 96 11.04 -7.49 -12.41
CA ALA A 96 9.61 -7.55 -12.70
C ALA A 96 8.78 -7.64 -11.41
N MET A 97 9.23 -8.43 -10.43
CA MET A 97 8.57 -8.58 -9.14
C MET A 97 8.64 -7.31 -8.31
N GLN A 98 9.76 -6.58 -8.31
CA GLN A 98 9.86 -5.28 -7.67
C GLN A 98 8.85 -4.27 -8.26
N ARG A 99 8.67 -4.27 -9.58
CA ARG A 99 7.65 -3.44 -10.24
C ARG A 99 6.23 -3.84 -9.83
N LEU A 100 5.94 -5.13 -9.77
CA LEU A 100 4.64 -5.63 -9.35
C LEU A 100 4.31 -5.23 -7.90
N LEU A 101 5.28 -5.37 -6.99
CA LEU A 101 5.14 -4.98 -5.58
C LEU A 101 4.95 -3.47 -5.36
N LEU A 102 5.34 -2.63 -6.33
CA LEU A 102 5.06 -1.19 -6.28
C LEU A 102 3.62 -0.85 -6.67
N THR A 103 3.03 -1.62 -7.58
CA THR A 103 1.68 -1.39 -8.11
C THR A 103 0.60 -2.13 -7.33
N ASP A 104 0.92 -3.30 -6.78
CA ASP A 104 -0.04 -4.18 -6.13
C ASP A 104 0.35 -4.44 -4.67
N ALA A 105 -0.44 -3.87 -3.76
CA ALA A 105 -0.25 -4.02 -2.31
C ALA A 105 -0.79 -5.35 -1.75
N SER A 106 -1.44 -6.18 -2.58
CA SER A 106 -1.96 -7.50 -2.19
C SER A 106 -0.95 -8.63 -2.34
N VAL A 107 0.07 -8.43 -3.18
CA VAL A 107 1.15 -9.41 -3.40
C VAL A 107 2.19 -9.26 -2.30
N GLU A 108 2.47 -10.35 -1.59
CA GLU A 108 3.59 -10.46 -0.66
C GLU A 108 4.61 -11.44 -1.25
N ALA A 109 5.87 -11.02 -1.41
CA ALA A 109 6.96 -11.88 -1.88
C ALA A 109 8.21 -11.67 -1.01
N PRO A 110 9.00 -12.73 -0.74
CA PRO A 110 10.27 -12.59 -0.04
C PRO A 110 11.27 -11.80 -0.86
N TRP A 111 12.15 -11.07 -0.18
CA TRP A 111 13.10 -10.15 -0.81
C TRP A 111 14.29 -10.88 -1.47
N ASN A 112 14.47 -12.17 -1.17
CA ASN A 112 15.56 -12.99 -1.68
C ASN A 112 15.03 -14.13 -2.56
N LEU A 113 15.75 -14.40 -3.65
CA LEU A 113 15.55 -15.62 -4.43
C LEU A 113 15.92 -16.83 -3.56
N SER A 114 14.96 -17.75 -3.41
CA SER A 114 15.20 -19.05 -2.81
C SER A 114 15.80 -19.98 -3.87
N TRP A 115 16.68 -20.88 -3.43
CA TRP A 115 17.36 -21.80 -4.33
C TRP A 115 16.64 -23.14 -4.32
N CYS A 116 16.10 -23.54 -5.47
CA CYS A 116 15.57 -24.89 -5.69
C CYS A 116 16.63 -25.73 -6.41
N GLN A 117 16.88 -26.94 -5.90
CA GLN A 117 17.90 -27.84 -6.44
C GLN A 117 17.64 -28.29 -7.89
N VAL A 118 16.38 -28.26 -8.34
CA VAL A 118 15.97 -28.70 -9.67
C VAL A 118 15.72 -27.53 -10.62
N LEU A 119 15.14 -26.44 -10.12
CA LEU A 119 14.69 -25.30 -10.93
C LEU A 119 15.64 -24.10 -10.88
N GLY A 120 16.68 -24.16 -10.05
CA GLY A 120 17.59 -23.03 -9.84
C GLY A 120 17.01 -21.96 -8.92
N SER A 121 17.42 -20.71 -9.10
CA SER A 121 16.99 -19.57 -8.28
C SER A 121 15.62 -19.05 -8.71
N GLY A 122 14.67 -18.97 -7.77
CA GLY A 122 13.33 -18.43 -7.99
C GLY A 122 12.72 -17.85 -6.72
N LEU A 123 11.44 -17.48 -6.77
CA LEU A 123 10.69 -16.99 -5.62
C LEU A 123 9.72 -18.09 -5.17
N HIS A 124 9.67 -18.37 -3.88
CA HIS A 124 8.72 -19.29 -3.26
C HIS A 124 8.20 -18.67 -1.96
#